data_AF-A0AA88HI72-F1
#
_entry.id   AF-A0AA88HI72-F1
#
_cell.length_a   1.000
_cell.length_b   1.000
_cell.length_c   1.000
_cell.angle_alpha   90.00
_cell.angle_beta   90.00
_cell.angle_gamma   90.00
#
_symmetry.space_group_name_H-M   'P 1'
#
loop_
_entity.id
_entity.type
_entity.pdbx_description
1 polymer ?
#
loop_
_entity_poly.entity_id
_entity_poly.type
_entity_poly.pdbx_seq_one_letter_code
_entity_poly.pdbx_strand_id
1 'polypeptide(L)'
;MGVLKFFKWLLQRHPILNREIIETDPPKIDNLYLDTNCIIHNCSRKHRKGTDKKDVEDKVINHVLRCIDELIRVVRPKNLIFIAIDGVAPMAKLRGQRERRALAASKTHKKREESEESNPEAKSEFNRNAITPGTEFMEKLLKELHLAVSSRVNSNSSWKKCKVIISGPRVPGEGEHKIIGYMREQLSQAPSLRHCIYGSDADLIILGLCTHLPCVSVLREDVQRVNGRIKRKFIFVDLKVYRELIDMEFEEVKEKITFPYSLQNIIDDWMVLTFLVGNDFIPKLSYFSVSVLPLVYRKYKSILPELNGYITCNGELHLNRYEKLLSVLADIPKSQKTSKGKYQQDLNVGKSMQYTKKPLAGLVDSHIESDEQK
;
A
#
# COMPACT_ATOMS: atom_id res chain seq x y z
N MET A 1 -2.89 -3.29 -7.48
CA MET A 1 -4.15 -2.56 -7.63
C MET A 1 -3.88 -1.11 -7.28
N GLY A 2 -4.89 -0.25 -7.32
CA GLY A 2 -4.80 1.10 -6.82
C GLY A 2 -4.21 2.14 -7.77
N VAL A 3 -3.78 3.27 -7.22
CA VAL A 3 -3.29 4.41 -8.00
C VAL A 3 -2.01 4.03 -8.77
N LEU A 4 -2.15 3.85 -10.09
CA LEU A 4 -1.10 3.30 -10.95
C LEU A 4 0.18 4.16 -10.93
N LYS A 5 1.33 3.55 -10.63
CA LYS A 5 2.66 4.20 -10.52
C LYS A 5 2.82 5.18 -9.35
N PHE A 6 1.84 5.30 -8.44
CA PHE A 6 1.93 6.21 -7.29
C PHE A 6 3.13 5.92 -6.40
N PHE A 7 3.34 4.65 -6.01
CA PHE A 7 4.49 4.26 -5.19
C PHE A 7 5.83 4.69 -5.80
N LYS A 8 6.04 4.44 -7.10
CA LYS A 8 7.27 4.83 -7.79
C LYS A 8 7.44 6.35 -7.83
N TRP A 9 6.36 7.07 -8.12
CA TRP A 9 6.36 8.54 -8.13
C TRP A 9 6.71 9.11 -6.75
N LEU A 10 6.12 8.55 -5.69
CA LEU A 10 6.34 8.99 -4.32
C LEU A 10 7.81 8.87 -3.92
N LEU A 11 8.42 7.70 -4.15
CA LEU A 11 9.83 7.48 -3.83
C LEU A 11 10.78 8.33 -4.69
N GLN A 12 10.40 8.66 -5.93
CA GLN A 12 11.17 9.59 -6.77
C GLN A 12 11.11 11.03 -6.27
N ARG A 13 9.93 11.44 -5.77
CA ARG A 13 9.71 12.80 -5.25
C ARG A 13 10.33 12.99 -3.87
N HIS A 14 10.23 11.97 -3.01
CA HIS A 14 10.75 11.99 -1.64
C HIS A 14 11.69 10.80 -1.41
N PRO A 15 12.97 10.89 -1.85
CA PRO A 15 13.93 9.79 -1.74
C PRO A 15 14.17 9.31 -0.30
N ILE A 16 13.96 10.19 0.70
CA ILE A 16 14.08 9.85 2.12
C ILE A 16 13.11 8.74 2.56
N LEU A 17 12.00 8.55 1.84
CA LEU A 17 11.03 7.48 2.11
C LEU A 17 11.50 6.10 1.60
N ASN A 18 12.55 6.04 0.78
CA ASN A 18 13.05 4.80 0.20
C ASN A 18 14.08 4.13 1.14
N ARG A 19 13.65 3.75 2.35
CA ARG A 19 14.50 3.06 3.32
C ARG A 19 14.47 1.55 3.07
N GLU A 20 15.65 0.94 2.92
CA GLU A 20 15.79 -0.53 2.88
C GLU A 20 15.87 -1.07 4.31
N ILE A 21 15.16 -2.17 4.60
CA ILE A 21 15.37 -2.88 5.87
C ILE A 21 16.71 -3.62 5.81
N ILE A 22 17.55 -3.38 6.82
CA ILE A 22 18.80 -4.08 7.01
C ILE A 22 18.60 -5.09 8.14
N GLU A 23 18.97 -6.36 7.94
CA GLU A 23 18.71 -7.42 8.94
C GLU A 23 19.36 -7.15 10.32
N THR A 24 20.44 -6.37 10.34
CA THR A 24 21.17 -5.97 11.56
C THR A 24 20.46 -4.87 12.36
N ASP A 25 19.58 -4.08 11.73
CA ASP A 25 18.81 -3.01 12.35
C ASP A 25 17.34 -3.08 11.88
N PRO A 26 16.57 -4.08 12.37
CA PRO A 26 15.19 -4.23 12.00
C PRO A 26 14.35 -3.09 12.59
N PRO A 27 13.29 -2.63 11.89
CA PRO A 27 12.39 -1.63 12.43
C PRO A 27 11.72 -2.15 13.70
N LYS A 28 11.62 -1.29 14.71
CA LYS A 28 10.90 -1.63 15.95
C LYS A 28 9.40 -1.60 15.64
N ILE A 29 8.76 -2.77 15.50
CA ILE A 29 7.33 -2.90 15.16
C ILE A 29 6.59 -3.68 16.25
N ASP A 30 5.42 -3.19 16.63
CA ASP A 30 4.57 -3.85 17.64
C ASP A 30 3.53 -4.73 16.95
N ASN A 31 2.86 -4.20 15.92
CA ASN A 31 1.80 -4.90 15.18
C ASN A 31 2.14 -5.01 13.69
N LEU A 32 2.18 -6.23 13.16
CA LEU A 32 2.36 -6.54 11.74
C LEU A 32 1.04 -6.97 11.11
N TYR A 33 0.66 -6.33 10.02
CA TYR A 33 -0.54 -6.62 9.23
C TYR A 33 -0.15 -7.11 7.84
N LEU A 34 -0.65 -8.27 7.42
CA LEU A 34 -0.30 -8.89 6.15
C LEU A 34 -1.50 -8.90 5.22
N ASP A 35 -1.42 -8.17 4.10
CA ASP A 35 -2.27 -8.43 2.95
C ASP A 35 -1.75 -9.67 2.23
N THR A 36 -2.39 -10.81 2.47
CA THR A 36 -1.93 -12.11 2.00
C THR A 36 -2.20 -12.31 0.51
N ASN A 37 -3.16 -11.57 -0.07
CA ASN A 37 -3.53 -11.76 -1.48
C ASN A 37 -2.38 -11.40 -2.41
N CYS A 38 -1.58 -10.38 -2.08
CA CYS A 38 -0.37 -10.07 -2.83
C CYS A 38 0.68 -11.21 -2.78
N ILE A 39 0.82 -11.89 -1.63
CA ILE A 39 1.71 -13.04 -1.44
C ILE A 39 1.24 -14.23 -2.29
N ILE A 40 -0.05 -14.57 -2.22
CA ILE A 40 -0.65 -15.70 -2.97
C ILE A 40 -0.43 -15.51 -4.47
N HIS A 41 -0.69 -14.29 -4.99
CA HIS A 41 -0.47 -13.99 -6.40
C HIS A 41 1.01 -14.07 -6.82
N ASN A 42 1.94 -13.66 -5.96
CA ASN A 42 3.37 -13.76 -6.24
C ASN A 42 3.86 -15.22 -6.23
N CYS A 43 3.41 -16.03 -5.26
CA CYS A 43 3.74 -17.44 -5.16
C CYS A 43 3.18 -18.25 -6.35
N SER A 44 1.93 -17.99 -6.75
CA SER A 44 1.29 -18.69 -7.88
C SER A 44 1.92 -18.36 -9.24
N ARG A 45 2.56 -17.20 -9.39
CA ARG A 45 3.37 -16.86 -10.57
C ARG A 45 4.68 -17.63 -10.66
N LYS A 46 5.27 -18.03 -9.52
CA LYS A 46 6.53 -18.79 -9.46
C LYS A 46 6.31 -20.28 -9.65
N HIS A 47 5.21 -20.82 -9.13
CA HIS A 47 4.84 -22.22 -9.26
C HIS A 47 3.75 -22.40 -10.31
N ARG A 48 4.08 -22.11 -11.58
CA ARG A 48 3.11 -22.21 -12.67
C ARG A 48 2.86 -23.63 -13.17
N LYS A 49 3.87 -24.49 -13.19
CA LYS A 49 3.81 -25.83 -13.79
C LYS A 49 4.09 -26.88 -12.72
N GLY A 50 3.39 -28.01 -12.80
CA GLY A 50 3.62 -29.19 -11.95
C GLY A 50 3.07 -30.46 -12.59
N THR A 51 3.20 -31.57 -11.86
CA THR A 51 2.83 -32.90 -12.35
C THR A 51 1.31 -33.11 -12.39
N ASP A 52 0.59 -32.53 -11.43
CA ASP A 52 -0.87 -32.50 -11.38
C ASP A 52 -1.38 -31.23 -10.64
N LYS A 53 -2.70 -31.01 -10.63
CA LYS A 53 -3.34 -29.84 -10.00
C LYS A 53 -3.04 -29.75 -8.50
N LYS A 54 -3.07 -30.86 -7.78
CA LYS A 54 -2.94 -30.91 -6.32
C LYS A 54 -1.51 -30.56 -5.90
N ASP A 55 -0.51 -31.14 -6.57
CA ASP A 55 0.91 -30.83 -6.41
C ASP A 55 1.21 -29.33 -6.61
N VAL A 56 0.62 -28.72 -7.65
CA VAL A 56 0.79 -27.29 -7.91
C VAL A 56 0.19 -26.44 -6.80
N GLU A 57 -1.03 -26.74 -6.35
CA GLU A 57 -1.67 -26.03 -5.24
C GLU A 57 -0.87 -26.16 -3.94
N ASP A 58 -0.39 -27.36 -3.60
CA ASP A 58 0.42 -27.61 -2.41
C ASP A 58 1.76 -26.85 -2.46
N LYS A 59 2.41 -26.81 -3.62
CA LYS A 59 3.62 -25.98 -3.82
C LYS A 59 3.36 -24.50 -3.61
N VAL A 60 2.22 -23.98 -4.10
CA VAL A 60 1.83 -22.59 -3.89
C VAL A 60 1.59 -22.31 -2.41
N ILE A 61 0.80 -23.14 -1.72
CA ILE A 61 0.50 -23.00 -0.29
C ILE A 61 1.79 -23.02 0.54
N ASN A 62 2.65 -24.01 0.34
CA ASN A 62 3.93 -24.12 1.05
C ASN A 62 4.85 -22.91 0.82
N HIS A 63 4.82 -22.31 -0.37
CA HIS A 63 5.56 -21.07 -0.62
C HIS A 63 4.93 -19.88 0.10
N VAL A 64 3.59 -19.73 0.09
CA VAL A 64 2.90 -18.67 0.83
C VAL A 64 3.27 -18.72 2.31
N LEU A 65 3.23 -19.90 2.92
CA LEU A 65 3.59 -20.11 4.32
C LEU A 65 5.05 -19.71 4.61
N ARG A 66 6.00 -20.10 3.74
CA ARG A 66 7.41 -19.69 3.87
C ARG A 66 7.61 -18.18 3.72
N CYS A 67 6.86 -17.52 2.84
CA CYS A 67 6.92 -16.07 2.69
C CYS A 67 6.40 -15.35 3.95
N ILE A 68 5.32 -15.86 4.56
CA ILE A 68 4.82 -15.33 5.84
C ILE A 68 5.89 -15.49 6.95
N ASP A 69 6.52 -16.66 7.04
CA ASP A 69 7.63 -16.90 7.99
C ASP A 69 8.81 -15.94 7.77
N GLU A 70 9.22 -15.74 6.52
CA GLU A 70 10.28 -14.80 6.15
C GLU A 70 9.94 -13.38 6.61
N LEU A 71 8.71 -12.92 6.37
CA LEU A 71 8.25 -11.59 6.77
C LEU A 71 8.28 -11.41 8.29
N ILE A 72 7.80 -12.39 9.05
CA ILE A 72 7.79 -12.32 10.52
C ILE A 72 9.22 -12.33 11.07
N ARG A 73 10.14 -13.10 10.46
CA ARG A 73 11.57 -13.10 10.82
C ARG A 73 12.24 -11.75 10.55
N VAL A 74 11.90 -11.10 9.44
CA VAL A 74 12.46 -9.80 9.04
C VAL A 74 11.90 -8.67 9.91
N VAL A 75 10.58 -8.63 10.12
CA VAL A 75 9.91 -7.53 10.84
C VAL A 75 10.01 -7.67 12.35
N ARG A 76 10.00 -8.89 12.88
CA ARG A 76 10.06 -9.20 14.33
C ARG A 76 9.00 -8.44 15.15
N PRO A 77 7.69 -8.59 14.83
CA PRO A 77 6.63 -7.93 15.59
C PRO A 77 6.65 -8.38 17.05
N LYS A 78 6.22 -7.50 17.96
CA LYS A 78 6.25 -7.75 19.41
C LYS A 78 4.90 -8.18 20.00
N ASN A 79 3.81 -7.69 19.45
CA ASN A 79 2.48 -7.78 20.08
C ASN A 79 1.47 -8.54 19.20
N LEU A 80 1.37 -8.18 17.91
CA LEU A 80 0.31 -8.68 17.03
C LEU A 80 0.83 -9.09 15.65
N ILE A 81 0.32 -10.22 15.16
CA ILE A 81 0.38 -10.62 13.75
C ILE A 81 -1.07 -10.74 13.25
N PHE A 82 -1.46 -9.88 12.32
CA PHE A 82 -2.78 -9.90 11.69
C PHE A 82 -2.64 -10.35 10.23
N ILE A 83 -3.25 -11.48 9.89
CA ILE A 83 -3.18 -12.06 8.54
C ILE A 83 -4.53 -11.87 7.87
N ALA A 84 -4.58 -11.02 6.84
CA ALA A 84 -5.79 -10.73 6.09
C ALA A 84 -5.77 -11.46 4.74
N ILE A 85 -6.85 -12.17 4.45
CA ILE A 85 -7.13 -12.79 3.15
C ILE A 85 -8.37 -12.11 2.59
N ASP A 86 -8.40 -11.77 1.30
CA ASP A 86 -9.60 -11.15 0.72
C ASP A 86 -10.81 -12.06 0.92
N GLY A 87 -11.90 -11.48 1.39
CA GLY A 87 -13.24 -12.04 1.30
C GLY A 87 -14.02 -11.42 0.14
N VAL A 88 -15.35 -11.53 0.21
CA VAL A 88 -16.22 -10.95 -0.83
C VAL A 88 -16.07 -9.42 -0.82
N ALA A 89 -15.57 -8.88 -1.93
CA ALA A 89 -15.36 -7.46 -2.14
C ALA A 89 -16.68 -6.72 -2.50
N PRO A 90 -16.77 -5.40 -2.29
CA PRO A 90 -17.91 -4.61 -2.72
C PRO A 90 -18.13 -4.62 -4.24
N MET A 91 -19.38 -4.41 -4.67
CA MET A 91 -19.78 -4.44 -6.08
C MET A 91 -18.94 -3.53 -6.98
N ALA A 92 -18.57 -2.35 -6.48
CA ALA A 92 -17.71 -1.40 -7.20
C ALA A 92 -16.36 -2.02 -7.59
N LYS A 93 -15.73 -2.81 -6.71
CA LYS A 93 -14.47 -3.52 -7.02
C LYS A 93 -14.69 -4.76 -7.89
N LEU A 94 -15.80 -5.48 -7.67
CA LEU A 94 -16.10 -6.71 -8.41
C LEU A 94 -16.18 -6.49 -9.92
N ARG A 95 -16.73 -5.36 -10.37
CA ARG A 95 -16.76 -4.99 -11.79
C ARG A 95 -15.35 -4.92 -12.39
N GLY A 96 -14.45 -4.16 -11.76
CA GLY A 96 -13.06 -4.03 -12.20
C GLY A 96 -12.27 -5.34 -12.10
N GLN A 97 -12.56 -6.19 -11.10
CA GLN A 97 -11.97 -7.53 -11.02
C GLN A 97 -12.44 -8.44 -12.17
N ARG A 98 -13.74 -8.43 -12.50
CA ARG A 98 -14.32 -9.23 -13.59
C ARG A 98 -13.70 -8.86 -14.94
N GLU A 99 -13.62 -7.56 -15.24
CA GLU A 99 -13.01 -7.07 -16.49
C GLU A 99 -11.54 -7.49 -16.62
N ARG A 100 -10.74 -7.33 -15.55
CA ARG A 100 -9.33 -7.77 -15.54
C ARG A 100 -9.17 -9.28 -15.76
N ARG A 101 -10.03 -10.09 -15.15
CA ARG A 101 -10.00 -11.55 -15.29
C ARG A 101 -10.39 -12.00 -16.70
N ALA A 102 -11.42 -11.38 -17.29
CA ALA A 102 -11.83 -11.64 -18.68
C ALA A 102 -10.71 -11.29 -19.67
N LEU A 103 -10.07 -10.13 -19.50
CA LEU A 103 -8.92 -9.73 -20.33
C LEU A 103 -7.73 -10.68 -20.19
N ALA A 104 -7.45 -11.17 -18.98
CA ALA A 104 -6.39 -12.13 -18.75
C ALA A 104 -6.68 -13.48 -19.42
N ALA A 105 -7.92 -13.97 -19.33
CA ALA A 105 -8.34 -15.21 -20.00
C ALA A 105 -8.24 -15.10 -21.53
N SER A 106 -8.72 -13.99 -22.12
CA SER A 106 -8.63 -13.75 -23.56
C SER A 106 -7.16 -13.70 -24.04
N LYS A 107 -6.27 -13.03 -23.31
CA LYS A 107 -4.83 -13.00 -23.64
C LYS A 107 -4.18 -14.38 -23.58
N THR A 108 -4.59 -15.22 -22.62
CA THR A 108 -4.09 -16.60 -22.52
C THR A 108 -4.61 -17.45 -23.67
N HIS A 109 -5.86 -17.27 -24.09
CA HIS A 109 -6.44 -17.98 -25.23
C HIS A 109 -5.69 -17.67 -26.53
N LYS A 110 -5.54 -16.38 -26.86
CA LYS A 110 -4.79 -15.94 -28.05
C LYS A 110 -3.37 -16.48 -28.09
N LYS A 111 -2.67 -16.44 -26.95
CA LYS A 111 -1.31 -17.00 -26.85
C LYS A 111 -1.24 -18.50 -27.09
N ARG A 112 -2.29 -19.25 -26.77
CA ARG A 112 -2.36 -20.70 -27.02
C ARG A 112 -2.67 -21.00 -28.49
N GLU A 113 -3.52 -20.18 -29.13
CA GLU A 113 -3.78 -20.28 -30.57
C GLU A 113 -2.53 -19.96 -31.40
N GLU A 114 -1.71 -18.99 -30.94
CA GLU A 114 -0.47 -18.59 -31.61
C GLU A 114 0.72 -19.53 -31.35
N SER A 115 0.65 -20.39 -30.32
CA SER A 115 1.71 -21.34 -29.97
C SER A 115 1.31 -22.77 -30.33
N GLU A 116 1.69 -23.25 -31.51
CA GLU A 116 1.46 -24.64 -31.95
C GLU A 116 2.32 -25.69 -31.21
N GLU A 117 3.17 -25.30 -30.26
CA GLU A 117 4.00 -26.23 -29.47
C GLU A 117 3.32 -26.68 -28.17
N SER A 118 2.63 -27.81 -28.23
CA SER A 118 2.30 -28.61 -27.05
C SER A 118 3.57 -29.26 -26.51
N ASN A 119 4.19 -28.65 -25.50
CA ASN A 119 5.22 -29.35 -24.73
C ASN A 119 4.53 -30.37 -23.80
N PRO A 120 4.68 -31.70 -23.99
CA PRO A 120 3.84 -32.73 -23.36
C PRO A 120 4.05 -32.92 -21.85
N GLU A 121 5.13 -32.37 -21.28
CA GLU A 121 5.57 -32.66 -19.91
C GLU A 121 4.89 -31.82 -18.82
N ALA A 122 4.26 -30.68 -19.17
CA ALA A 122 3.57 -29.82 -18.20
C ALA A 122 2.06 -30.12 -18.18
N LYS A 123 1.64 -31.12 -17.40
CA LYS A 123 0.24 -31.59 -17.37
C LYS A 123 -0.74 -30.62 -16.72
N SER A 124 -0.30 -29.69 -15.86
CA SER A 124 -1.22 -28.77 -15.17
C SER A 124 -0.59 -27.40 -14.86
N GLU A 125 -1.36 -26.33 -15.10
CA GLU A 125 -1.04 -24.96 -14.72
C GLU A 125 -1.95 -24.47 -13.58
N PHE A 126 -1.40 -23.71 -12.63
CA PHE A 126 -2.22 -23.12 -11.55
C PHE A 126 -3.30 -22.17 -12.11
N ASN A 127 -4.57 -22.49 -11.86
CA ASN A 127 -5.67 -21.62 -12.24
C ASN A 127 -5.75 -20.41 -11.31
N ARG A 128 -5.32 -19.23 -11.78
CA ARG A 128 -5.34 -17.99 -10.98
C ARG A 128 -6.72 -17.53 -10.56
N ASN A 129 -7.78 -17.93 -11.26
CA ASN A 129 -9.15 -17.61 -10.84
C ASN A 129 -9.53 -18.36 -9.55
N ALA A 130 -8.78 -19.42 -9.19
CA ALA A 130 -8.91 -20.08 -7.90
C ALA A 130 -8.58 -19.15 -6.72
N ILE A 131 -7.87 -18.03 -6.95
CA ILE A 131 -7.62 -16.99 -5.93
C ILE A 131 -8.86 -16.07 -5.87
N THR A 132 -9.96 -16.63 -5.38
CA THR A 132 -11.25 -15.96 -5.17
C THR A 132 -11.93 -16.58 -3.96
N PRO A 133 -12.56 -15.80 -3.07
CA PRO A 133 -13.37 -16.33 -1.99
C PRO A 133 -14.39 -17.36 -2.51
N GLY A 134 -14.61 -18.44 -1.73
CA GLY A 134 -15.56 -19.50 -2.06
C GLY A 134 -15.02 -20.62 -2.96
N THR A 135 -13.75 -20.57 -3.38
CA THR A 135 -13.12 -21.68 -4.12
C THR A 135 -12.51 -22.71 -3.17
N GLU A 136 -12.41 -23.96 -3.65
CA GLU A 136 -11.75 -25.05 -2.91
C GLU A 136 -10.30 -24.71 -2.54
N PHE A 137 -9.57 -24.04 -3.44
CA PHE A 137 -8.19 -23.62 -3.18
C PHE A 137 -8.10 -22.66 -1.99
N MET A 138 -8.99 -21.67 -1.88
CA MET A 138 -8.96 -20.71 -0.77
C MET A 138 -9.34 -21.35 0.56
N GLU A 139 -10.27 -22.29 0.56
CA GLU A 139 -10.62 -23.08 1.76
C GLU A 139 -9.46 -23.99 2.20
N LYS A 140 -8.79 -24.65 1.24
CA LYS A 140 -7.59 -25.46 1.49
C LYS A 140 -6.45 -24.60 2.05
N LEU A 141 -6.17 -23.46 1.42
CA LEU A 141 -5.15 -22.51 1.91
C LEU A 141 -5.45 -22.03 3.33
N LEU A 142 -6.70 -21.70 3.64
CA LEU A 142 -7.11 -21.28 4.98
C LEU A 142 -6.86 -22.39 6.01
N LYS A 143 -7.24 -23.64 5.69
CA LYS A 143 -7.01 -24.81 6.55
C LYS A 143 -5.51 -25.01 6.84
N GLU A 144 -4.68 -25.03 5.80
CA GLU A 144 -3.23 -25.20 5.95
C GLU A 144 -2.61 -24.04 6.73
N LEU A 145 -3.07 -22.81 6.52
CA LEU A 145 -2.64 -21.66 7.31
C LEU A 145 -2.96 -21.81 8.79
N HIS A 146 -4.18 -22.24 9.15
CA HIS A 146 -4.54 -22.49 10.55
C HIS A 146 -3.67 -23.57 11.21
N LEU A 147 -3.47 -24.70 10.54
CA LEU A 147 -2.61 -25.78 11.04
C LEU A 147 -1.19 -25.28 11.26
N ALA A 148 -0.66 -24.55 10.27
CA ALA A 148 0.71 -24.11 10.30
C ALA A 148 0.93 -22.98 11.31
N VAL A 149 -0.04 -22.08 11.54
CA VAL A 149 0.00 -21.09 12.62
C VAL A 149 -0.06 -21.78 13.98
N SER A 150 -0.95 -22.76 14.17
CA SER A 150 -1.08 -23.51 15.42
C SER A 150 0.22 -24.22 15.78
N SER A 151 0.90 -24.82 14.80
CA SER A 151 2.22 -25.43 14.99
C SER A 151 3.29 -24.39 15.37
N ARG A 152 3.33 -23.24 14.68
CA ARG A 152 4.35 -22.19 14.88
C ARG A 152 4.24 -21.48 16.22
N VAL A 153 3.02 -21.20 16.69
CA VAL A 153 2.82 -20.57 18.01
C VAL A 153 3.39 -21.44 19.14
N ASN A 154 3.35 -22.76 18.97
CA ASN A 154 3.90 -23.71 19.95
C ASN A 154 5.42 -23.93 19.82
N SER A 155 5.97 -23.89 18.60
CA SER A 155 7.36 -24.29 18.31
C SER A 155 8.32 -23.14 18.04
N ASN A 156 7.83 -21.94 17.68
CA ASN A 156 8.66 -20.83 17.21
C ASN A 156 8.55 -19.61 18.13
N SER A 157 9.68 -19.20 18.72
CA SER A 157 9.77 -18.07 19.66
C SER A 157 9.27 -16.74 19.07
N SER A 158 9.47 -16.50 17.77
CA SER A 158 9.00 -15.28 17.10
C SER A 158 7.48 -15.19 17.02
N TRP A 159 6.80 -16.34 16.95
CA TRP A 159 5.34 -16.41 16.89
C TRP A 159 4.72 -16.44 18.28
N LYS A 160 5.35 -17.16 19.22
CA LYS A 160 4.86 -17.37 20.59
C LYS A 160 4.60 -16.07 21.36
N LYS A 161 5.36 -15.00 21.06
CA LYS A 161 5.25 -13.70 21.73
C LYS A 161 4.08 -12.84 21.21
N CYS A 162 3.54 -13.16 20.04
CA CYS A 162 2.52 -12.36 19.38
C CYS A 162 1.14 -13.00 19.53
N LYS A 163 0.11 -12.18 19.73
CA LYS A 163 -1.26 -12.55 19.40
C LYS A 163 -1.36 -12.73 17.87
N VAL A 164 -1.93 -13.82 17.39
CA VAL A 164 -2.14 -14.06 15.96
C VAL A 164 -3.62 -14.02 15.64
N ILE A 165 -4.01 -13.20 14.67
CA ILE A 165 -5.39 -13.09 14.17
C ILE A 165 -5.40 -13.41 12.67
N ILE A 166 -6.30 -14.28 12.24
CA ILE A 166 -6.49 -14.63 10.83
C ILE A 166 -7.89 -14.15 10.42
N SER A 167 -7.96 -13.19 9.50
CA SER A 167 -9.20 -12.76 8.85
C SER A 167 -9.31 -13.46 7.49
N GLY A 168 -9.95 -14.63 7.49
CA GLY A 168 -10.05 -15.51 6.33
C GLY A 168 -11.02 -15.03 5.24
N PRO A 169 -11.12 -15.79 4.12
CA PRO A 169 -11.95 -15.47 2.96
C PRO A 169 -13.47 -15.46 3.25
N ARG A 170 -13.91 -16.07 4.37
CA ARG A 170 -15.31 -16.06 4.80
C ARG A 170 -15.74 -14.75 5.47
N VAL A 171 -14.78 -13.96 5.97
CA VAL A 171 -15.07 -12.61 6.47
C VAL A 171 -15.20 -11.69 5.26
N PRO A 172 -16.32 -10.98 5.06
CA PRO A 172 -16.47 -10.06 3.93
C PRO A 172 -15.43 -8.93 3.92
N GLY A 173 -15.20 -8.35 2.74
CA GLY A 173 -14.28 -7.23 2.55
C GLY A 173 -12.89 -7.64 2.06
N GLU A 174 -12.18 -6.64 1.54
CA GLU A 174 -10.83 -6.77 1.01
C GLU A 174 -9.80 -6.81 2.14
N GLY A 175 -8.67 -7.48 1.93
CA GLY A 175 -7.62 -7.65 2.93
C GLY A 175 -7.12 -6.32 3.47
N GLU A 176 -6.84 -5.36 2.59
CA GLU A 176 -6.42 -4.00 2.97
C GLU A 176 -7.47 -3.27 3.82
N HIS A 177 -8.76 -3.37 3.47
CA HIS A 177 -9.83 -2.74 4.24
C HIS A 177 -10.10 -3.43 5.58
N LYS A 178 -9.95 -4.77 5.66
CA LYS A 178 -10.00 -5.52 6.92
C LYS A 178 -8.91 -5.08 7.89
N ILE A 179 -7.68 -4.90 7.37
CA ILE A 179 -6.53 -4.40 8.13
C ILE A 179 -6.85 -3.00 8.67
N ILE A 180 -7.28 -2.09 7.80
CA ILE A 180 -7.57 -0.70 8.17
C ILE A 180 -8.72 -0.60 9.17
N GLY A 181 -9.78 -1.41 9.00
CA GLY A 181 -10.87 -1.52 9.95
C GLY A 181 -10.39 -1.92 11.34
N TYR A 182 -9.59 -2.98 11.43
CA TYR A 182 -8.99 -3.41 12.70
C TYR A 182 -8.06 -2.35 13.30
N MET A 183 -7.21 -1.71 12.49
CA MET A 183 -6.31 -0.64 12.96
C MET A 183 -7.07 0.54 13.57
N ARG A 184 -8.21 0.94 13.00
CA ARG A 184 -9.03 2.03 13.54
C ARG A 184 -9.60 1.72 14.92
N GLU A 185 -9.96 0.47 15.19
CA GLU A 185 -10.39 0.04 16.53
C GLU A 185 -9.27 0.18 17.57
N GLN A 186 -8.01 0.01 17.16
CA GLN A 186 -6.83 0.14 18.03
C GLN A 186 -6.48 1.59 18.40
N LEU A 187 -6.99 2.60 17.65
CA LEU A 187 -6.73 4.02 17.91
C LEU A 187 -7.10 4.43 19.35
N SER A 188 -8.19 3.85 19.87
CA SER A 188 -8.70 4.13 21.20
C SER A 188 -7.87 3.48 22.33
N GLN A 189 -7.08 2.44 22.02
CA GLN A 189 -6.48 1.57 23.03
C GLN A 189 -5.01 1.90 23.31
N ALA A 190 -4.22 2.21 22.29
CA ALA A 190 -2.78 2.49 22.47
C ALA A 190 -2.19 3.26 21.27
N PRO A 191 -2.22 4.60 21.29
CA PRO A 191 -1.77 5.43 20.15
C PRO A 191 -0.26 5.35 19.90
N SER A 192 0.53 4.85 20.86
CA SER A 192 1.99 4.69 20.75
C SER A 192 2.43 3.41 20.03
N LEU A 193 1.51 2.51 19.68
CA LEU A 193 1.84 1.28 18.98
C LEU A 193 2.36 1.56 17.57
N ARG A 194 3.43 0.86 17.19
CA ARG A 194 4.04 0.94 15.87
C ARG A 194 3.44 -0.14 14.98
N HIS A 195 2.79 0.30 13.92
CA HIS A 195 2.05 -0.52 12.98
C HIS A 195 2.80 -0.67 11.67
N CYS A 196 2.97 -1.90 11.19
CA CYS A 196 3.57 -2.17 9.87
C CYS A 196 2.58 -2.95 9.00
N ILE A 197 2.23 -2.40 7.84
CA ILE A 197 1.37 -3.06 6.86
C ILE A 197 2.23 -3.58 5.72
N TYR A 198 2.19 -4.88 5.45
CA TYR A 198 2.83 -5.48 4.29
C TYR A 198 1.84 -5.62 3.13
N GLY A 199 2.23 -5.11 1.96
CA GLY A 199 1.51 -5.37 0.72
C GLY A 199 2.10 -4.68 -0.51
N SER A 200 1.59 -5.03 -1.70
CA SER A 200 2.10 -4.52 -2.97
C SER A 200 1.36 -3.30 -3.51
N ASP A 201 0.19 -3.00 -2.94
CA ASP A 201 -0.75 -2.02 -3.46
C ASP A 201 -0.40 -0.61 -3.00
N ALA A 202 -0.49 0.34 -3.92
CA ALA A 202 -0.15 1.73 -3.64
C ALA A 202 -1.17 2.39 -2.70
N ASP A 203 -2.37 1.84 -2.65
CA ASP A 203 -3.48 2.33 -1.82
C ASP A 203 -3.17 2.16 -0.34
N LEU A 204 -2.34 1.19 0.06
CA LEU A 204 -1.92 1.01 1.46
C LEU A 204 -1.25 2.24 2.06
N ILE A 205 -0.55 3.05 1.26
CA ILE A 205 0.04 4.31 1.73
C ILE A 205 -1.06 5.32 2.03
N ILE A 206 -2.03 5.47 1.12
CA ILE A 206 -3.15 6.42 1.26
C ILE A 206 -4.05 5.97 2.41
N LEU A 207 -4.44 4.69 2.44
CA LEU A 207 -5.23 4.08 3.50
C LEU A 207 -4.54 4.22 4.86
N GLY A 208 -3.23 3.94 4.93
CA GLY A 208 -2.43 4.10 6.14
C GLY A 208 -2.42 5.53 6.66
N LEU A 209 -2.31 6.53 5.78
CA LEU A 209 -2.42 7.95 6.15
C LEU A 209 -3.82 8.29 6.70
N CYS A 210 -4.88 7.80 6.05
CA CYS A 210 -6.27 8.02 6.47
C CYS A 210 -6.68 7.25 7.73
N THR A 211 -5.79 6.47 8.35
CA THR A 211 -6.03 5.96 9.71
C THR A 211 -5.81 7.02 10.79
N HIS A 212 -5.08 8.09 10.45
CA HIS A 212 -4.60 9.11 11.40
C HIS A 212 -3.81 8.58 12.61
N LEU A 213 -3.40 7.30 12.57
CA LEU A 213 -2.48 6.73 13.55
C LEU A 213 -1.07 7.36 13.34
N PRO A 214 -0.37 7.70 14.45
CA PRO A 214 0.89 8.43 14.37
C PRO A 214 2.05 7.56 13.87
N CYS A 215 2.08 6.28 14.23
CA CYS A 215 3.19 5.36 13.96
C CYS A 215 2.77 4.24 13.00
N VAL A 216 2.56 4.58 11.73
CA VAL A 216 2.24 3.60 10.67
C VAL A 216 3.36 3.55 9.65
N SER A 217 3.69 2.36 9.20
CA SER A 217 4.66 2.13 8.14
C SER A 217 4.15 1.10 7.14
N VAL A 218 4.56 1.23 5.88
CA VAL A 218 4.22 0.30 4.81
C VAL A 218 5.47 -0.44 4.35
N LEU A 219 5.41 -1.77 4.39
CA LEU A 219 6.48 -2.65 3.94
C LEU A 219 6.13 -3.25 2.59
N ARG A 220 7.09 -3.20 1.66
CA ARG A 220 6.94 -3.74 0.32
C ARG A 220 8.16 -4.53 -0.11
N GLU A 221 7.94 -5.64 -0.78
CA GLU A 221 9.00 -6.37 -1.48
C GLU A 221 9.31 -5.70 -2.83
N ASP A 222 10.58 -5.36 -3.05
CA ASP A 222 11.12 -4.96 -4.34
C ASP A 222 12.06 -6.04 -4.86
N VAL A 223 11.79 -6.50 -6.08
CA VAL A 223 12.53 -7.60 -6.71
C VAL A 223 13.27 -7.03 -7.90
N GLN A 224 14.59 -6.92 -7.77
CA GLN A 224 15.46 -6.39 -8.80
C GLN A 224 16.28 -7.52 -9.43
N ARG A 225 16.47 -7.45 -10.75
CA ARG A 225 17.43 -8.30 -11.47
C ARG A 225 18.71 -7.51 -11.65
N VAL A 226 19.79 -7.94 -11.02
CA VAL A 226 21.12 -7.33 -11.13
C VAL A 226 22.08 -8.43 -11.59
N ASN A 227 22.71 -8.24 -12.75
CA ASN A 227 23.68 -9.18 -13.34
C ASN A 227 23.15 -10.63 -13.43
N GLY A 228 21.89 -10.80 -13.85
CA GLY A 228 21.23 -12.11 -13.94
C GLY A 228 20.81 -12.73 -12.59
N ARG A 229 21.24 -12.15 -11.45
CA ARG A 229 20.83 -12.58 -10.11
C ARG A 229 19.59 -11.82 -9.64
N ILE A 230 18.68 -12.52 -8.99
CA ILE A 230 17.49 -11.93 -8.37
C ILE A 230 17.89 -11.46 -6.97
N LYS A 231 17.88 -10.14 -6.75
CA LYS A 231 18.05 -9.54 -5.42
C LYS A 231 16.67 -9.11 -4.92
N ARG A 232 16.28 -9.65 -3.77
CA ARG A 232 15.05 -9.27 -3.05
C ARG A 232 15.42 -8.23 -2.01
N LYS A 233 14.68 -7.13 -1.98
CA LYS A 233 14.83 -6.05 -1.01
C LYS A 233 13.49 -5.75 -0.37
N PHE A 234 13.51 -5.34 0.88
CA PHE A 234 12.32 -4.86 1.57
C PHE A 234 12.42 -3.34 1.70
N ILE A 235 11.52 -2.63 1.02
CA ILE A 235 11.40 -1.18 1.11
C ILE A 235 10.40 -0.88 2.24
N PHE A 236 10.83 -0.08 3.19
CA PHE A 236 10.08 0.35 4.36
C PHE A 236 9.78 1.85 4.24
N VAL A 237 8.50 2.17 4.13
CA VAL A 237 8.01 3.56 4.03
C VAL A 237 7.39 3.95 5.36
N ASP A 238 8.05 4.84 6.09
CA ASP A 238 7.51 5.41 7.32
C ASP A 238 6.51 6.54 7.00
N LEU A 239 5.23 6.31 7.33
CA LEU A 239 4.20 7.31 7.07
C LEU A 239 4.28 8.50 8.02
N LYS A 240 4.95 8.38 9.18
CA LYS A 240 5.22 9.54 10.04
C LYS A 240 6.07 10.57 9.29
N VAL A 241 7.18 10.12 8.70
CA VAL A 241 8.04 10.96 7.86
C VAL A 241 7.25 11.54 6.68
N TYR A 242 6.37 10.74 6.08
CA TYR A 242 5.55 11.25 4.99
C TYR A 242 4.54 12.32 5.42
N ARG A 243 3.93 12.19 6.62
CA ARG A 243 3.08 13.25 7.19
C ARG A 243 3.85 14.55 7.40
N GLU A 244 5.08 14.47 7.92
CA GLU A 244 5.95 15.65 8.09
C GLU A 244 6.29 16.31 6.74
N LEU A 245 6.55 15.50 5.70
CA LEU A 245 6.77 16.01 4.34
C LEU A 245 5.53 16.70 3.77
N ILE A 246 4.34 16.16 4.02
CA ILE A 246 3.07 16.82 3.64
C ILE A 246 2.91 18.12 4.42
N ASP A 247 3.13 18.13 5.73
CA ASP A 247 2.98 19.34 6.54
C ASP A 247 3.90 20.47 6.07
N MET A 248 5.17 20.15 5.78
CA MET A 248 6.13 21.10 5.21
C MET A 248 5.71 21.60 3.82
N GLU A 249 5.08 20.77 2.98
CA GLU A 249 4.58 21.18 1.66
C GLU A 249 3.40 22.18 1.76
N PHE A 250 2.67 22.17 2.88
CA PHE A 250 1.52 23.03 3.16
C PHE A 250 1.82 24.19 4.13
N GLU A 251 3.07 24.34 4.57
CA GLU A 251 3.50 25.40 5.50
C GLU A 251 3.07 26.80 5.03
N GLU A 252 3.27 27.10 3.75
CA GLU A 252 2.93 28.41 3.16
C GLU A 252 1.42 28.76 3.19
N VAL A 253 0.57 27.77 3.47
CA VAL A 253 -0.89 27.95 3.50
C VAL A 253 -1.36 28.29 4.91
N LYS A 254 -0.59 27.93 5.94
CA LYS A 254 -0.92 28.19 7.35
C LYS A 254 -1.16 29.67 7.63
N GLU A 255 -0.39 30.55 6.98
CA GLU A 255 -0.52 32.01 7.11
C GLU A 255 -1.62 32.63 6.21
N LYS A 256 -2.11 31.89 5.21
CA LYS A 256 -3.05 32.40 4.20
C LYS A 256 -4.51 32.07 4.50
N ILE A 257 -4.77 31.03 5.29
CA ILE A 257 -6.14 30.58 5.59
C ILE A 257 -6.74 31.36 6.76
N THR A 258 -8.07 31.51 6.73
CA THR A 258 -8.86 32.22 7.75
C THR A 258 -9.45 31.28 8.81
N PHE A 259 -9.17 29.98 8.72
CA PHE A 259 -9.70 28.92 9.60
C PHE A 259 -8.56 28.07 10.18
N PRO A 260 -8.78 27.32 11.28
CA PRO A 260 -7.73 26.56 11.95
C PRO A 260 -7.08 25.52 11.03
N TYR A 261 -5.74 25.55 10.98
CA TYR A 261 -4.97 24.55 10.25
C TYR A 261 -5.01 23.17 10.95
N SER A 262 -5.27 22.13 10.18
CA SER A 262 -5.25 20.73 10.60
C SER A 262 -4.59 19.87 9.52
N LEU A 263 -3.45 19.27 9.87
CA LEU A 263 -2.74 18.32 8.99
C LEU A 263 -3.61 17.09 8.67
N GLN A 264 -4.45 16.63 9.61
CA GLN A 264 -5.35 15.50 9.37
C GLN A 264 -6.32 15.82 8.23
N ASN A 265 -6.92 17.01 8.23
CA ASN A 265 -7.84 17.42 7.17
C ASN A 265 -7.11 17.66 5.84
N ILE A 266 -5.87 18.16 5.87
CA ILE A 266 -5.03 18.26 4.67
C ILE A 266 -4.77 16.87 4.07
N ILE A 267 -4.53 15.86 4.91
CA ILE A 267 -4.32 14.47 4.49
C ILE A 267 -5.61 13.84 3.91
N ASP A 268 -6.76 14.15 4.49
CA ASP A 268 -8.05 13.66 3.98
C ASP A 268 -8.41 14.33 2.63
N ASP A 269 -8.18 15.63 2.52
CA ASP A 269 -8.29 16.35 1.24
C ASP A 269 -7.30 15.80 0.22
N TRP A 270 -6.05 15.55 0.62
CA TRP A 270 -5.02 14.93 -0.20
C TRP A 270 -5.47 13.59 -0.80
N MET A 271 -6.11 12.74 0.00
CA MET A 271 -6.65 11.46 -0.46
C MET A 271 -7.67 11.67 -1.58
N VAL A 272 -8.60 12.62 -1.43
CA VAL A 272 -9.58 12.95 -2.49
C VAL A 272 -8.89 13.48 -3.75
N LEU A 273 -7.84 14.29 -3.61
CA LEU A 273 -7.07 14.76 -4.77
C LEU A 273 -6.42 13.61 -5.55
N THR A 274 -5.98 12.55 -4.88
CA THR A 274 -5.41 11.38 -5.56
C THR A 274 -6.43 10.58 -6.37
N PHE A 275 -7.73 10.64 -6.02
CA PHE A 275 -8.79 9.96 -6.78
C PHE A 275 -8.95 10.50 -8.20
N LEU A 276 -8.57 11.75 -8.46
CA LEU A 276 -8.60 12.35 -9.80
C LEU A 276 -7.69 11.60 -10.79
N VAL A 277 -6.64 10.94 -10.30
CA VAL A 277 -5.70 10.15 -11.10
C VAL A 277 -6.22 8.72 -11.34
N GLY A 278 -7.35 8.37 -10.74
CA GLY A 278 -8.01 7.08 -10.83
C GLY A 278 -7.56 6.12 -9.73
N ASN A 279 -8.51 5.29 -9.29
CA ASN A 279 -8.31 4.22 -8.32
C ASN A 279 -9.06 2.96 -8.79
N ASP A 280 -9.17 1.95 -7.93
CA ASP A 280 -9.84 0.69 -8.27
C ASP A 280 -11.36 0.80 -8.52
N PHE A 281 -11.98 1.91 -8.09
CA PHE A 281 -13.43 2.13 -8.11
C PHE A 281 -13.87 3.19 -9.12
N ILE A 282 -13.03 4.23 -9.31
CA ILE A 282 -13.32 5.39 -10.16
C ILE A 282 -12.32 5.41 -11.31
N PRO A 283 -12.80 5.47 -12.58
CA PRO A 283 -11.91 5.58 -13.71
C PRO A 283 -11.10 6.87 -13.63
N LYS A 284 -9.85 6.79 -14.04
CA LYS A 284 -8.98 7.95 -14.15
C LYS A 284 -9.59 9.01 -15.06
N LEU A 285 -9.54 10.29 -14.64
CA LEU A 285 -9.86 11.41 -15.53
C LEU A 285 -8.85 11.51 -16.68
N SER A 286 -9.37 11.73 -17.89
CA SER A 286 -8.53 11.95 -19.09
C SER A 286 -7.48 13.02 -18.81
N TYR A 287 -6.22 12.73 -19.18
CA TYR A 287 -5.06 13.59 -18.95
C TYR A 287 -4.56 13.73 -17.50
N PHE A 288 -5.19 13.14 -16.48
CA PHE A 288 -4.68 13.17 -15.10
C PHE A 288 -3.83 11.95 -14.79
N SER A 289 -2.51 11.99 -15.00
CA SER A 289 -1.58 10.99 -14.45
C SER A 289 -1.01 11.42 -13.11
N VAL A 290 -0.37 10.48 -12.40
CA VAL A 290 0.32 10.75 -11.13
C VAL A 290 1.32 11.92 -11.27
N SER A 291 1.90 12.11 -12.46
CA SER A 291 2.78 13.24 -12.75
C SER A 291 2.12 14.62 -12.63
N VAL A 292 0.78 14.71 -12.67
CA VAL A 292 0.01 15.95 -12.57
C VAL A 292 -0.29 16.30 -11.12
N LEU A 293 -0.15 15.35 -10.18
CA LEU A 293 -0.43 15.57 -8.76
C LEU A 293 0.26 16.82 -8.18
N PRO A 294 1.57 17.11 -8.43
CA PRO A 294 2.20 18.34 -7.97
C PRO A 294 1.46 19.62 -8.40
N LEU A 295 0.92 19.64 -9.63
CA LEU A 295 0.13 20.76 -10.14
C LEU A 295 -1.24 20.84 -9.45
N VAL A 296 -1.89 19.70 -9.22
CA VAL A 296 -3.14 19.63 -8.46
C VAL A 296 -2.95 20.20 -7.06
N TYR A 297 -1.87 19.85 -6.36
CA TYR A 297 -1.57 20.39 -5.03
C TYR A 297 -1.35 21.89 -5.05
N ARG A 298 -0.57 22.40 -6.01
CA ARG A 298 -0.38 23.86 -6.15
C ARG A 298 -1.69 24.60 -6.34
N LYS A 299 -2.60 24.07 -7.17
CA LYS A 299 -3.91 24.67 -7.40
C LYS A 299 -4.82 24.58 -6.18
N TYR A 300 -4.81 23.45 -5.49
CA TYR A 300 -5.53 23.31 -4.22
C TYR A 300 -5.01 24.30 -3.17
N LYS A 301 -3.68 24.43 -3.00
CA LYS A 301 -3.07 25.42 -2.09
C LYS A 301 -3.44 26.86 -2.43
N SER A 302 -3.53 27.22 -3.72
CA SER A 302 -3.88 28.59 -4.12
C SER A 302 -5.33 28.95 -3.79
N ILE A 303 -6.25 27.99 -3.85
CA ILE A 303 -7.67 28.28 -3.61
C ILE A 303 -8.11 28.04 -2.17
N LEU A 304 -7.34 27.27 -1.37
CA LEU A 304 -7.73 26.90 -0.01
C LEU A 304 -8.13 28.10 0.87
N PRO A 305 -7.46 29.28 0.80
CA PRO A 305 -7.89 30.48 1.50
C PRO A 305 -9.32 30.96 1.16
N GLU A 306 -9.78 30.72 -0.08
CA GLU A 306 -11.11 31.15 -0.57
C GLU A 306 -12.21 30.12 -0.27
N LEU A 307 -11.86 28.90 0.16
CA LEU A 307 -12.81 27.83 0.42
C LEU A 307 -13.49 27.93 1.79
N ASN A 308 -12.95 28.76 2.70
CA ASN A 308 -13.42 28.89 4.09
C ASN A 308 -13.53 27.52 4.81
N GLY A 309 -12.64 26.58 4.49
CA GLY A 309 -12.54 25.25 5.08
C GLY A 309 -12.02 24.20 4.10
N TYR A 310 -11.88 22.97 4.59
CA TYR A 310 -11.41 21.81 3.83
C TYR A 310 -12.47 21.27 2.86
N ILE A 311 -12.06 20.56 1.80
CA ILE A 311 -12.99 19.92 0.86
C ILE A 311 -13.62 18.65 1.43
N THR A 312 -13.01 18.07 2.47
CA THR A 312 -13.55 16.92 3.22
C THR A 312 -13.82 17.27 4.68
N CYS A 313 -14.77 16.58 5.28
CA CYS A 313 -15.03 16.59 6.72
C CYS A 313 -15.53 15.21 7.16
N ASN A 314 -14.75 14.51 7.99
CA ASN A 314 -15.11 13.19 8.54
C ASN A 314 -15.54 12.15 7.49
N GLY A 315 -14.91 12.16 6.32
CA GLY A 315 -15.25 11.26 5.21
C GLY A 315 -16.37 11.74 4.29
N GLU A 316 -17.00 12.87 4.58
CA GLU A 316 -17.97 13.53 3.70
C GLU A 316 -17.31 14.61 2.84
N LEU A 317 -17.78 14.77 1.62
CA LEU A 317 -17.27 15.76 0.67
C LEU A 317 -18.11 17.03 0.71
N HIS A 318 -17.48 18.17 0.93
CA HIS A 318 -18.14 19.47 0.85
C HIS A 318 -18.28 19.89 -0.63
N LEU A 319 -19.39 19.51 -1.26
CA LEU A 319 -19.61 19.63 -2.70
C LEU A 319 -19.31 21.03 -3.25
N ASN A 320 -19.76 22.11 -2.61
CA ASN A 320 -19.52 23.48 -3.10
C ASN A 320 -18.03 23.85 -3.13
N ARG A 321 -17.22 23.34 -2.18
CA ARG A 321 -15.77 23.60 -2.14
C ARG A 321 -15.05 22.73 -3.17
N TYR A 322 -15.50 21.49 -3.30
CA TYR A 322 -14.98 20.56 -4.29
C TYR A 322 -15.28 21.01 -5.73
N GLU A 323 -16.46 21.57 -5.99
CA GLU A 323 -16.83 22.14 -7.28
C GLU A 323 -15.89 23.30 -7.66
N LYS A 324 -15.65 24.24 -6.74
CA LYS A 324 -14.66 25.33 -6.96
C LYS A 324 -13.28 24.79 -7.33
N LEU A 325 -12.82 23.75 -6.64
CA LEU A 325 -11.57 23.07 -6.98
C LEU A 325 -11.61 22.50 -8.40
N LEU A 326 -12.67 21.77 -8.75
CA LEU A 326 -12.81 21.20 -10.09
C LEU A 326 -12.81 22.26 -11.18
N SER A 327 -13.44 23.42 -10.96
CA SER A 327 -13.40 24.55 -11.90
C SER A 327 -11.98 25.04 -12.14
N VAL A 328 -11.19 25.25 -11.08
CA VAL A 328 -9.77 25.66 -11.22
C VAL A 328 -8.92 24.60 -11.90
N LEU A 329 -9.21 23.31 -11.68
CA LEU A 329 -8.52 22.21 -12.36
C LEU A 329 -8.94 22.06 -13.83
N ALA A 330 -10.16 22.45 -14.19
CA ALA A 330 -10.65 22.46 -15.56
C ALA A 330 -9.82 23.43 -16.43
N ASP A 331 -9.49 24.60 -15.90
CA ASP A 331 -8.73 25.66 -16.57
C ASP A 331 -7.26 25.30 -16.85
N ILE A 332 -6.73 24.23 -16.24
CA ILE A 332 -5.36 23.79 -16.53
C ILE A 332 -5.26 23.40 -18.02
N PRO A 333 -4.32 23.99 -18.79
CA PRO A 333 -4.15 23.66 -20.21
C PRO A 333 -3.84 22.18 -20.44
N LYS A 334 -4.41 21.57 -21.48
CA LYS A 334 -4.19 20.15 -21.82
C LYS A 334 -2.70 19.81 -21.92
N SER A 335 -1.89 20.70 -22.49
CA SER A 335 -0.43 20.53 -22.60
C SER A 335 0.27 20.41 -21.23
N GLN A 336 -0.25 21.04 -20.18
CA GLN A 336 0.29 20.94 -18.82
C GLN A 336 -0.24 19.71 -18.07
N LYS A 337 -1.39 19.17 -18.49
CA LYS A 337 -1.93 17.87 -18.02
C LYS A 337 -1.15 16.68 -18.58
N THR A 338 -0.57 16.81 -19.79
CA THR A 338 0.11 15.70 -20.49
C THR A 338 1.63 15.72 -20.43
N SER A 339 2.25 16.87 -20.14
CA SER A 339 3.69 17.06 -20.35
C SER A 339 4.56 16.33 -19.33
N LYS A 340 5.27 15.32 -19.82
CA LYS A 340 6.49 14.77 -19.19
C LYS A 340 7.58 15.84 -18.97
N GLY A 341 7.51 16.99 -19.65
CA GLY A 341 8.55 18.03 -19.67
C GLY A 341 8.68 18.93 -18.42
N LYS A 342 7.61 19.14 -17.63
CA LYS A 342 7.70 19.88 -16.35
C LYS A 342 8.02 19.00 -15.14
N TYR A 343 7.92 17.68 -15.30
CA TYR A 343 8.20 16.71 -14.25
C TYR A 343 9.66 16.81 -13.73
N GLN A 344 10.61 17.21 -14.59
CA GLN A 344 12.00 17.44 -14.19
C GLN A 344 12.18 18.67 -13.27
N GLN A 345 11.44 19.76 -13.50
CA GLN A 345 11.50 20.97 -12.66
C GLN A 345 10.86 20.74 -11.28
N ASP A 346 9.78 19.97 -11.20
CA ASP A 346 9.11 19.66 -9.91
C ASP A 346 9.85 18.59 -9.09
N LEU A 347 10.56 17.66 -9.74
CA LEU A 347 11.56 16.81 -9.09
C LEU A 347 12.71 17.65 -8.51
N ASN A 348 13.07 18.75 -9.19
CA ASN A 348 14.07 19.67 -8.68
C ASN A 348 13.53 20.52 -7.52
N VAL A 349 12.23 20.85 -7.44
CA VAL A 349 11.65 21.49 -6.24
C VAL A 349 11.68 20.58 -5.01
N GLY A 350 11.40 19.28 -5.17
CA GLY A 350 11.61 18.29 -4.09
C GLY A 350 13.08 18.10 -3.69
N LYS A 351 14.02 18.42 -4.58
CA LYS A 351 15.47 18.50 -4.30
C LYS A 351 15.93 19.88 -3.80
N SER A 352 15.19 20.95 -4.11
CA SER A 352 15.53 22.35 -3.83
C SER A 352 14.73 22.96 -2.68
N MET A 353 13.83 22.21 -2.05
CA MET A 353 13.69 22.28 -0.60
C MET A 353 15.09 22.01 -0.07
N GLN A 354 15.90 23.08 0.01
CA GLN A 354 17.13 23.09 0.75
C GLN A 354 16.68 22.65 2.13
N TYR A 355 16.98 21.40 2.47
CA TYR A 355 17.05 20.95 3.85
C TYR A 355 18.09 21.89 4.48
N THR A 356 17.63 23.06 4.92
CA THR A 356 18.44 23.98 5.69
C THR A 356 18.91 23.13 6.85
N LYS A 357 20.22 23.03 6.96
CA LYS A 357 20.93 22.26 7.97
C LYS A 357 20.58 22.77 9.37
N LYS A 358 19.36 22.55 9.85
CA LYS A 358 19.16 22.09 11.21
C LYS A 358 19.46 20.60 11.16
N PRO A 359 20.36 20.08 12.01
CA PRO A 359 20.75 18.68 11.90
C PRO A 359 19.54 17.81 12.23
N LEU A 360 18.93 17.20 11.21
CA LEU A 360 18.13 15.97 11.37
C LEU A 360 18.97 14.83 11.97
N ALA A 361 20.30 14.99 12.04
CA ALA A 361 21.21 14.16 12.83
C ALA A 361 20.92 14.22 14.35
N GLY A 362 20.25 15.26 14.86
CA GLY A 362 19.85 15.35 16.26
C GLY A 362 18.55 14.60 16.60
N LEU A 363 17.76 14.18 15.62
CA LEU A 363 16.45 13.52 15.83
C LEU A 363 16.53 11.99 15.86
N VAL A 364 17.65 11.42 15.40
CA VAL A 364 17.86 9.96 15.42
C VAL A 364 18.57 9.51 16.70
N ASP A 365 19.41 10.37 17.30
CA ASP A 365 20.27 10.00 18.45
C ASP A 365 19.89 10.63 19.81
N SER A 366 19.03 11.65 19.89
CA SER A 366 18.72 12.34 21.17
C SER A 366 17.56 11.78 22.00
N HIS A 367 16.93 10.69 21.57
CA HIS A 367 15.78 10.10 22.29
C HIS A 367 16.04 8.69 22.83
N ILE A 368 17.31 8.37 23.12
CA ILE A 368 17.72 7.13 23.79
C ILE A 368 17.96 7.34 25.30
N GLU A 369 18.06 8.58 25.82
CA GLU A 369 18.49 8.82 27.21
C GLU A 369 17.51 9.55 28.15
N SER A 370 16.24 9.78 27.78
CA SER A 370 15.31 10.54 28.68
C SER A 370 14.22 9.74 29.39
N ASP A 371 14.12 8.41 29.21
CA ASP A 371 13.10 7.58 29.90
C ASP A 371 13.67 6.64 30.98
N GLU A 372 14.93 6.82 31.39
CA GLU A 372 15.49 6.18 32.61
C GLU A 372 15.83 7.24 33.67
N GLN A 373 14.83 7.98 34.14
CA GLN A 373 14.83 8.59 35.48
C GLN A 373 13.46 9.23 35.78
N LYS A 374 12.52 8.40 36.24
CA LYS A 374 11.67 8.63 37.42
C LYS A 374 10.77 7.45 37.72
#